data_AF-A0A927UX34-F1
#
_entry.id   AF-A0A927UX34-F1
#
_cell.length_a   1.000
_cell.length_b   1.000
_cell.length_c   1.000
_cell.angle_alpha   90.00
_cell.angle_beta   90.00
_cell.angle_gamma   90.00
#
_symmetry.space_group_name_H-M   'P 1'
#
loop_
_entity.id
_entity.type
_entity.pdbx_description
1 polymer ?
#
loop_
_entity_poly.entity_id
_entity_poly.type
_entity_poly.pdbx_seq_one_letter_code
_entity_poly.pdbx_strand_id
1 'polypeptide(L)'
;MDKFNKLSVENEELFKKVYREIRQNPRFKECDKYISHGNTSVKTHVITVTLLALNLSEKLKIKVDKIKLIRGALLHDFYLYDWHDKKLIELHGFHHPKKAVREALKDYNLSEIEIDIIKHHMFPLTYNAPKSREARLLCIADKICAWGETVDGKLAYLVS
;
A
#
# COMPACT_ATOMS: atom_id res chain seq x y z
N MET A 1 5.57 0.29 -20.01
CA MET A 1 4.74 0.42 -18.80
C MET A 1 3.82 1.65 -18.87
N ASP A 2 3.24 1.95 -20.06
CA ASP A 2 2.24 3.01 -20.29
C ASP A 2 0.80 2.62 -19.87
N LYS A 3 0.61 1.48 -19.19
CA LYS A 3 -0.68 0.79 -19.15
C LYS A 3 -1.68 1.24 -18.08
N PHE A 4 -1.37 2.28 -17.29
CA PHE A 4 -2.31 2.86 -16.36
C PHE A 4 -2.36 4.37 -16.54
N ASN A 5 -3.19 4.79 -17.51
CA ASN A 5 -3.59 6.19 -17.80
C ASN A 5 -3.30 7.17 -16.67
N LYS A 6 -2.63 8.26 -17.00
CA LYS A 6 -2.40 9.43 -16.15
C LYS A 6 -3.62 9.72 -15.27
N LEU A 7 -3.40 9.89 -13.97
CA LEU A 7 -4.43 10.35 -13.04
C LEU A 7 -5.07 11.63 -13.57
N SER A 8 -6.34 11.88 -13.21
CA SER A 8 -6.88 13.23 -13.38
C SER A 8 -6.02 14.25 -12.65
N VAL A 9 -6.00 15.50 -13.12
CA VAL A 9 -5.26 16.60 -12.48
C VAL A 9 -5.66 16.74 -11.01
N GLU A 10 -6.95 16.57 -10.71
CA GLU A 10 -7.48 16.61 -9.34
C GLU A 10 -6.87 15.50 -8.47
N ASN A 11 -6.86 14.25 -8.96
CA ASN A 11 -6.27 13.13 -8.22
C ASN A 11 -4.76 13.25 -8.06
N GLU A 12 -4.07 13.77 -9.08
CA GLU A 12 -2.63 14.01 -9.02
C GLU A 12 -2.28 15.05 -7.94
N GLU A 13 -3.00 16.17 -7.90
CA GLU A 13 -2.79 17.19 -6.87
C GLU A 13 -3.17 16.72 -5.47
N LEU A 14 -4.26 15.95 -5.34
CA LEU A 14 -4.66 15.37 -4.06
C LEU A 14 -3.62 14.37 -3.55
N PHE A 15 -3.12 13.49 -4.43
CA PHE A 15 -2.04 12.56 -4.10
C PHE A 15 -0.80 13.32 -3.63
N LYS A 16 -0.34 14.32 -4.41
CA LYS A 16 0.83 15.12 -4.04
C LYS A 16 0.65 15.81 -2.68
N LYS A 17 -0.53 16.37 -2.41
CA LYS A 17 -0.82 17.01 -1.13
C LYS A 17 -0.65 16.03 0.03
N VAL A 18 -1.36 14.91 0.00
CA VAL A 18 -1.33 13.90 1.06
C VAL A 18 0.07 13.28 1.20
N TYR A 19 0.72 12.95 0.08
CA TYR A 19 2.06 12.38 0.10
C TYR A 19 3.09 13.35 0.70
N ARG A 20 2.98 14.66 0.43
CA ARG A 20 3.85 15.68 1.05
C ARG A 20 3.69 15.71 2.57
N GLU A 21 2.49 15.50 3.09
CA GLU A 21 2.25 15.41 4.54
C GLU A 21 2.87 14.13 5.12
N ILE A 22 2.56 12.96 4.54
CA ILE A 22 3.06 11.66 5.04
C ILE A 22 4.59 11.59 4.98
N ARG A 23 5.22 12.06 3.90
CA ARG A 23 6.69 11.97 3.73
C ARG A 23 7.50 12.85 4.70
N GLN A 24 6.85 13.80 5.39
CA GLN A 24 7.52 14.62 6.41
C GLN A 24 7.86 13.80 7.65
N ASN A 25 7.10 12.73 7.92
CA ASN A 25 7.42 11.80 9.00
C ASN A 25 8.73 11.03 8.64
N PRO A 26 9.79 11.14 9.46
CA PRO A 26 11.05 10.41 9.23
C PRO A 26 10.86 8.90 9.16
N ARG A 27 9.91 8.35 9.93
CA ARG A 27 9.63 6.91 9.97
C ARG A 27 9.07 6.41 8.63
N PHE A 28 8.31 7.25 7.92
CA PHE A 28 7.87 6.93 6.55
C PHE A 28 9.04 6.80 5.56
N LYS A 29 10.14 7.51 5.79
CA LYS A 29 11.34 7.36 4.96
C LYS A 29 12.05 6.03 5.21
N GLU A 30 11.84 5.39 6.36
CA GLU A 30 12.42 4.08 6.64
C GLU A 30 11.83 2.97 5.76
N CYS A 31 10.62 3.15 5.22
CA CYS A 31 10.03 2.24 4.24
C CYS A 31 10.89 2.06 2.97
N ASP A 32 11.84 2.95 2.70
CA ASP A 32 12.79 2.76 1.58
C ASP A 32 13.87 1.70 1.87
N LYS A 33 14.08 1.37 3.15
CA LYS A 33 15.10 0.43 3.61
C LYS A 33 14.64 -1.03 3.59
N TYR A 34 13.33 -1.26 3.48
CA TYR A 34 12.73 -2.59 3.57
C TYR A 34 12.22 -3.01 2.20
N ILE A 35 12.40 -4.28 1.85
CA ILE A 35 11.90 -4.85 0.59
C ILE A 35 10.48 -5.37 0.83
N SER A 36 9.56 -5.08 -0.11
CA SER A 36 8.22 -5.68 -0.13
C SER A 36 8.20 -6.93 -1.02
N HIS A 37 8.40 -6.77 -2.33
CA HIS A 37 8.35 -7.87 -3.31
C HIS A 37 9.49 -7.79 -4.32
N GLY A 38 10.13 -8.92 -4.62
CA GLY A 38 11.26 -8.96 -5.55
C GLY A 38 12.39 -8.03 -5.07
N ASN A 39 12.67 -6.98 -5.85
CA ASN A 39 13.64 -5.93 -5.51
C ASN A 39 12.97 -4.58 -5.21
N THR A 40 11.65 -4.56 -5.01
CA THR A 40 10.87 -3.34 -4.79
C THR A 40 10.86 -2.96 -3.31
N SER A 41 11.25 -1.71 -2.98
CA SER A 41 11.15 -1.19 -1.62
C SER A 41 9.69 -1.02 -1.18
N VAL A 42 9.40 -1.14 0.12
CA VAL A 42 8.05 -0.92 0.68
C VAL A 42 7.50 0.44 0.27
N LYS A 43 8.33 1.48 0.30
CA LYS A 43 7.92 2.83 -0.14
C LYS A 43 7.50 2.85 -1.61
N THR A 44 8.25 2.20 -2.50
CA THR A 44 7.92 2.14 -3.93
C THR A 44 6.61 1.38 -4.15
N HIS A 45 6.45 0.26 -3.45
CA HIS A 45 5.24 -0.56 -3.47
C HIS A 45 4.00 0.26 -3.05
N VAL A 46 3.99 0.85 -1.85
CA VAL A 46 2.81 1.59 -1.35
C VAL A 46 2.44 2.79 -2.23
N ILE A 47 3.42 3.47 -2.83
CA ILE A 47 3.17 4.57 -3.78
C ILE A 47 2.49 4.02 -5.04
N THR A 48 3.01 2.93 -5.60
CA THR A 48 2.48 2.31 -6.82
C THR A 48 1.05 1.81 -6.61
N VAL A 49 0.80 1.12 -5.49
CA VAL A 49 -0.54 0.66 -5.06
C VAL A 49 -1.49 1.85 -4.89
N THR A 50 -1.05 2.95 -4.27
CA THR A 50 -1.87 4.16 -4.08
C THR A 50 -2.30 4.77 -5.42
N LEU A 51 -1.36 4.92 -6.36
CA LEU A 51 -1.64 5.48 -7.68
C LEU A 51 -2.59 4.58 -8.48
N LEU A 52 -2.39 3.26 -8.41
CA LEU A 52 -3.29 2.29 -9.06
C LEU A 52 -4.69 2.31 -8.45
N ALA A 53 -4.81 2.35 -7.11
CA ALA A 53 -6.10 2.41 -6.44
C ALA A 53 -6.90 3.67 -6.83
N LEU A 54 -6.25 4.84 -6.89
CA LEU A 54 -6.86 6.07 -7.39
C LEU A 54 -7.34 5.91 -8.85
N ASN A 55 -6.50 5.36 -9.71
CA ASN A 55 -6.83 5.14 -11.12
C ASN A 55 -8.03 4.21 -11.31
N LEU A 56 -8.06 3.10 -10.57
CA LEU A 56 -9.16 2.15 -10.58
C LEU A 56 -10.45 2.80 -10.04
N SER A 57 -10.37 3.63 -8.99
CA SER A 57 -11.53 4.35 -8.46
C SER A 57 -12.20 5.22 -9.53
N GLU A 58 -11.42 5.93 -10.34
CA GLU A 58 -11.93 6.80 -11.41
C GLU A 58 -12.48 5.98 -12.59
N LYS A 59 -11.68 5.04 -13.12
CA LYS A 59 -12.06 4.24 -14.29
C LYS A 59 -13.32 3.42 -14.04
N LEU A 60 -13.44 2.85 -12.85
CA LEU A 60 -14.58 2.02 -12.46
C LEU A 60 -15.71 2.84 -11.82
N LYS A 61 -15.55 4.18 -11.72
CA LYS A 61 -16.53 5.10 -11.10
C LYS A 61 -16.94 4.67 -9.69
N ILE A 62 -16.00 4.13 -8.91
CA ILE A 62 -16.22 3.69 -7.54
C ILE A 62 -16.14 4.93 -6.64
N LYS A 63 -17.26 5.32 -6.04
CA LYS A 63 -17.29 6.42 -5.06
C LYS A 63 -16.52 6.01 -3.80
N VAL A 64 -15.49 6.78 -3.47
CA VAL A 64 -14.61 6.62 -2.31
C VAL A 64 -14.29 7.99 -1.72
N ASP A 65 -13.97 8.03 -0.44
CA ASP A 65 -13.24 9.14 0.15
C ASP A 65 -11.77 9.08 -0.30
N LYS A 66 -11.43 9.89 -1.29
CA LYS A 66 -10.09 9.88 -1.92
C LYS A 66 -8.98 10.21 -0.92
N ILE A 67 -9.21 11.09 0.06
CA ILE A 67 -8.18 11.45 1.05
C ILE A 67 -7.90 10.25 1.94
N LYS A 68 -8.94 9.59 2.45
CA LYS A 68 -8.80 8.40 3.29
C LYS A 68 -8.21 7.23 2.52
N LEU A 69 -8.59 7.07 1.25
CA LEU A 69 -8.00 6.08 0.34
C LEU A 69 -6.49 6.31 0.21
N ILE A 70 -6.05 7.53 -0.12
CA ILE A 70 -4.62 7.83 -0.32
C ILE A 70 -3.84 7.65 0.97
N ARG A 71 -4.34 8.17 2.10
CA ARG A 71 -3.65 8.07 3.39
C ARG A 71 -3.54 6.62 3.87
N GLY A 72 -4.65 5.88 3.83
CA GLY A 72 -4.65 4.46 4.19
C GLY A 72 -3.75 3.62 3.27
N ALA A 73 -3.78 3.90 1.96
CA ALA A 73 -2.95 3.21 0.98
C ALA A 73 -1.46 3.46 1.18
N LEU A 74 -1.04 4.70 1.47
CA LEU A 74 0.37 4.99 1.77
C LEU A 74 0.85 4.28 3.04
N LEU A 75 -0.05 3.96 3.98
CA LEU A 75 0.28 3.40 5.29
C LEU A 75 -0.01 1.90 5.44
N HIS A 76 -0.51 1.21 4.41
CA HIS A 76 -0.98 -0.17 4.54
C HIS A 76 0.14 -1.15 4.96
N ASP A 77 1.35 -0.90 4.48
CA ASP A 77 2.58 -1.64 4.81
C ASP A 77 3.51 -0.89 5.77
N PHE A 78 2.96 -0.02 6.61
CA PHE A 78 3.76 0.77 7.56
C PHE A 78 4.23 -0.04 8.79
N TYR A 79 4.81 -1.23 8.56
CA TYR A 79 5.22 -2.16 9.61
C TYR A 79 6.65 -1.94 10.14
N LEU A 80 7.52 -1.28 9.35
CA LEU A 80 8.84 -0.77 9.73
C LEU A 80 9.87 -1.82 10.20
N TYR A 81 10.00 -2.91 9.46
CA TYR A 81 11.06 -3.91 9.67
C TYR A 81 11.33 -4.67 8.37
N ASP A 82 12.45 -5.37 8.24
CA ASP A 82 12.67 -6.28 7.10
C ASP A 82 12.10 -7.67 7.42
N TRP A 83 11.11 -8.11 6.67
CA TRP A 83 10.45 -9.39 6.91
C TRP A 83 11.21 -10.59 6.31
N HIS A 84 12.23 -10.33 5.48
CA HIS A 84 13.09 -11.38 4.91
C HIS A 84 14.10 -11.95 5.92
N ASP A 85 14.20 -11.36 7.12
CA ASP A 85 14.94 -11.97 8.22
C ASP A 85 14.26 -13.29 8.62
N LYS A 86 15.05 -14.38 8.69
CA LYS A 86 14.58 -15.77 8.86
C LYS A 86 13.64 -15.99 10.04
N LYS A 87 13.69 -15.11 11.05
CA LYS A 87 12.82 -15.17 12.25
C LYS A 87 11.41 -14.62 12.01
N LEU A 88 11.18 -13.83 10.96
CA LEU A 88 9.96 -13.06 10.73
C LEU A 88 9.13 -13.58 9.53
N ILE A 89 9.69 -14.51 8.75
CA ILE A 89 9.11 -15.01 7.49
C ILE A 89 7.78 -15.75 7.70
N GLU A 90 7.73 -16.68 8.67
CA GLU A 90 6.71 -17.75 8.65
C GLU A 90 5.26 -17.24 8.77
N LEU A 91 5.04 -16.04 9.32
CA LEU A 91 3.70 -15.50 9.52
C LEU A 91 3.58 -14.00 9.19
N HIS A 92 4.53 -13.42 8.46
CA HIS A 92 4.54 -11.99 8.15
C HIS A 92 3.19 -11.50 7.59
N GLY A 93 2.68 -12.19 6.56
CA GLY A 93 1.41 -11.84 5.90
C GLY A 93 0.17 -11.85 6.81
N PHE A 94 0.20 -12.59 7.93
CA PHE A 94 -0.91 -12.65 8.90
C PHE A 94 -0.82 -11.55 9.98
N HIS A 95 0.38 -11.01 10.22
CA HIS A 95 0.66 -10.14 11.35
C HIS A 95 0.96 -8.71 10.97
N HIS A 96 1.59 -8.47 9.82
CA HIS A 96 1.98 -7.13 9.43
C HIS A 96 0.80 -6.15 9.33
N PRO A 97 -0.44 -6.53 8.92
CA PRO A 97 -1.53 -5.56 8.87
C PRO A 97 -1.85 -4.99 10.27
N LYS A 98 -1.86 -5.85 11.30
CA LYS A 98 -2.06 -5.44 12.70
C LYS A 98 -0.89 -4.61 13.24
N LYS A 99 0.33 -4.89 12.77
CA LYS A 99 1.53 -4.12 13.13
C LYS A 99 1.52 -2.75 12.46
N ALA A 100 1.20 -2.68 11.16
CA ALA A 100 1.08 -1.45 10.40
C ALA A 100 0.03 -0.52 11.02
N VAL A 101 -1.15 -1.02 11.40
CA VAL A 101 -2.13 -0.22 12.16
C VAL A 101 -1.52 0.32 13.46
N ARG A 102 -0.85 -0.52 14.24
CA ARG A 102 -0.22 -0.10 15.51
C ARG A 102 0.86 0.95 15.32
N GLU A 103 1.71 0.82 14.30
CA GLU A 103 2.76 1.79 14.05
C GLU A 103 2.22 3.10 13.48
N ALA A 104 1.23 3.02 12.59
CA ALA A 104 0.58 4.20 12.02
C ALA A 104 -0.18 5.01 13.09
N LEU A 105 -0.87 4.35 14.02
CA LEU A 105 -1.58 5.03 15.12
C LEU A 105 -0.66 5.76 16.11
N LYS A 106 0.65 5.46 16.12
CA LYS A 106 1.61 6.23 16.93
C LYS A 106 1.90 7.61 16.35
N ASP A 107 1.80 7.73 15.02
CA ASP A 107 2.22 8.91 14.28
C ASP A 107 1.04 9.69 13.67
N TYR A 108 -0.10 9.03 13.49
CA TYR A 108 -1.25 9.57 12.76
C TYR A 108 -2.55 9.30 13.51
N ASN A 109 -3.44 10.30 13.53
CA ASN A 109 -4.83 10.09 13.89
C ASN A 109 -5.58 9.51 12.68
N LEU A 110 -5.90 8.22 12.73
CA LEU A 110 -6.54 7.50 11.63
C LEU A 110 -8.05 7.39 11.84
N SER A 111 -8.81 7.57 10.76
CA SER A 111 -10.23 7.26 10.68
C SER A 111 -10.49 5.77 10.56
N GLU A 112 -11.74 5.36 10.77
CA GLU A 112 -12.16 3.96 10.64
C GLU A 112 -11.91 3.39 9.23
N ILE A 113 -12.06 4.20 8.19
CA ILE A 113 -11.79 3.78 6.80
C ILE A 113 -10.30 3.54 6.60
N GLU A 114 -9.43 4.44 7.09
CA GLU A 114 -7.97 4.26 7.01
C GLU A 114 -7.52 3.01 7.76
N ILE A 115 -8.07 2.78 8.96
CA ILE A 115 -7.79 1.55 9.73
C ILE A 115 -8.28 0.32 8.97
N ASP A 116 -9.46 0.35 8.35
CA ASP A 116 -10.00 -0.77 7.58
C ASP A 116 -9.13 -1.10 6.36
N ILE A 117 -8.63 -0.07 5.66
CA ILE A 117 -7.66 -0.20 4.56
C ILE A 117 -6.41 -0.93 5.04
N ILE A 118 -5.75 -0.41 6.08
CA ILE A 118 -4.47 -0.97 6.56
C ILE A 118 -4.68 -2.38 7.14
N LYS A 119 -5.75 -2.60 7.91
CA LYS A 119 -5.95 -3.85 8.65
C LYS A 119 -6.34 -5.03 7.77
N HIS A 120 -7.07 -4.79 6.68
CA HIS A 120 -7.68 -5.85 5.88
C HIS A 120 -7.14 -5.96 4.46
N HIS A 121 -6.12 -5.17 4.09
CA HIS A 121 -5.54 -5.23 2.75
C HIS A 121 -5.08 -6.64 2.36
N MET A 122 -4.63 -7.48 3.30
CA MET A 122 -4.22 -8.86 3.05
C MET A 122 -5.37 -9.86 2.83
N PHE A 123 -6.64 -9.46 2.83
CA PHE A 123 -7.74 -10.38 2.50
C PHE A 123 -7.54 -11.04 1.11
N PRO A 124 -7.79 -12.35 0.93
CA PRO A 124 -8.38 -13.30 1.88
C PRO A 124 -7.39 -14.01 2.83
N LEU A 125 -6.09 -13.69 2.80
CA LEU A 125 -5.11 -14.27 3.72
C LEU A 125 -5.47 -13.92 5.17
N THR A 126 -5.81 -12.65 5.45
CA THR A 126 -6.48 -12.28 6.69
C THR A 126 -7.98 -12.56 6.54
N TYR A 127 -8.52 -13.50 7.31
CA TYR A 127 -9.90 -14.00 7.19
C TYR A 127 -11.00 -12.93 7.30
N ASN A 128 -10.70 -11.78 7.92
CA ASN A 128 -11.64 -10.67 8.05
C ASN A 128 -11.70 -9.85 6.75
N ALA A 129 -12.86 -9.82 6.11
CA ALA A 129 -13.05 -9.08 4.88
C ALA A 129 -13.09 -7.56 5.10
N PRO A 130 -12.59 -6.77 4.14
CA PRO A 130 -12.67 -5.30 4.16
C PRO A 130 -14.12 -4.80 4.15
N LYS A 131 -14.41 -3.83 5.01
CA LYS A 131 -15.76 -3.28 5.21
C LYS A 131 -16.07 -2.13 4.25
N SER A 132 -15.10 -1.27 4.03
CA SER A 132 -15.16 -0.07 3.21
C SER A 132 -14.88 -0.37 1.73
N ARG A 133 -15.31 0.53 0.85
CA ARG A 133 -15.04 0.41 -0.59
C ARG A 133 -13.56 0.66 -0.88
N GLU A 134 -12.97 1.55 -0.11
CA GLU A 134 -11.56 1.93 -0.13
C GLU A 134 -10.67 0.73 0.18
N ALA A 135 -10.97 -0.02 1.25
CA ALA A 135 -10.19 -1.19 1.63
C ALA A 135 -10.31 -2.31 0.58
N ARG A 136 -11.52 -2.56 0.05
CA ARG A 136 -11.72 -3.52 -1.06
C ARG A 136 -10.91 -3.14 -2.30
N LEU A 137 -10.92 -1.86 -2.64
CA LEU A 137 -10.19 -1.34 -3.79
C LEU A 137 -8.68 -1.45 -3.58
N LEU A 138 -8.20 -1.12 -2.37
CA LEU A 138 -6.80 -1.31 -2.02
C LEU A 138 -6.40 -2.77 -2.12
N CYS A 139 -7.19 -3.71 -1.59
CA CYS A 139 -6.89 -5.14 -1.71
C CYS A 139 -6.63 -5.50 -3.18
N ILE A 140 -7.49 -5.10 -4.11
CA ILE A 140 -7.31 -5.44 -5.53
C ILE A 140 -6.03 -4.80 -6.09
N ALA A 141 -5.80 -3.51 -5.82
CA ALA A 141 -4.63 -2.78 -6.32
C ALA A 141 -3.32 -3.39 -5.80
N ASP A 142 -3.27 -3.71 -4.51
CA ASP A 142 -2.14 -4.36 -3.85
C ASP A 142 -1.74 -5.67 -4.54
N LYS A 143 -2.70 -6.57 -4.81
CA LYS A 143 -2.40 -7.87 -5.44
C LYS A 143 -1.91 -7.70 -6.88
N ILE A 144 -2.46 -6.73 -7.62
CA ILE A 144 -2.01 -6.44 -8.98
C ILE A 144 -0.55 -5.96 -8.97
N CYS A 145 -0.20 -5.04 -8.06
CA CYS A 145 1.16 -4.53 -7.92
C CYS A 145 2.13 -5.63 -7.44
N ALA A 146 1.79 -6.33 -6.36
CA ALA A 146 2.62 -7.40 -5.80
C ALA A 146 2.93 -8.51 -6.83
N TRP A 147 1.93 -8.88 -7.63
CA TRP A 147 2.12 -9.87 -8.70
C TRP A 147 3.06 -9.35 -9.79
N GLY A 148 2.86 -8.11 -10.26
CA GLY A 148 3.75 -7.48 -11.25
C GLY A 148 5.19 -7.35 -10.76
N GLU A 149 5.39 -6.85 -9.54
CA GLU A 149 6.70 -6.69 -8.92
C GLU A 149 7.43 -8.03 -8.74
N THR A 150 6.71 -9.09 -8.39
CA THR A 150 7.28 -10.44 -8.27
C THR A 150 7.71 -11.01 -9.62
N VAL A 151 6.92 -10.77 -10.69
CA VAL A 151 7.26 -11.24 -12.05
C VAL A 151 8.45 -10.46 -12.60
N ASP A 152 8.44 -9.14 -12.50
CA ASP A 152 9.51 -8.27 -12.99
C ASP A 152 10.83 -8.52 -12.22
N GLY A 153 10.75 -8.72 -10.90
CA GLY A 153 11.91 -9.07 -10.08
C GLY A 153 12.52 -10.43 -10.43
N LYS A 154 11.69 -11.44 -10.75
CA LYS A 154 12.16 -12.74 -11.24
C LYS A 154 12.81 -12.64 -12.61
N LEU A 155 12.25 -11.83 -13.51
CA LEU A 155 12.86 -11.58 -14.82
C LEU A 155 14.22 -10.90 -14.67
N ALA A 156 14.33 -9.85 -13.84
CA ALA A 156 15.59 -9.17 -13.57
C ALA A 156 16.68 -10.09 -13.02
N TYR A 157 16.32 -11.06 -12.16
CA TYR A 157 17.24 -12.07 -11.62
C TYR A 157 17.72 -13.10 -12.66
N LEU A 158 16.91 -13.40 -13.69
CA LEU A 158 17.26 -14.37 -14.72
C LEU A 158 18.09 -13.78 -15.88
N VAL A 159 18.12 -12.45 -16.01
CA VAL A 159 18.94 -11.74 -17.02
C VAL A 159 20.17 -11.03 -16.44
N SER A 160 20.44 -11.18 -15.13
CA SER A 160 21.65 -10.72 -14.44
C SER A 160 22.62 -11.86 -14.21
#